data_AF-A0A7V2LJC1-F1
#
_entry.id   AF-A0A7V2LJC1-F1
#
_cell.length_a   1.000
_cell.length_b   1.000
_cell.length_c   1.000
_cell.angle_alpha   90.00
_cell.angle_beta   90.00
_cell.angle_gamma   90.00
#
_symmetry.space_group_name_H-M   'P 1'
#
loop_
_entity.id
_entity.type
_entity.pdbx_description
1 polymer ?
#
loop_
_entity_poly.entity_id
_entity_poly.type
_entity_poly.pdbx_seq_one_letter_code
_entity_poly.pdbx_strand_id
1 'polypeptide(L)'
;MRLTKVAAVLAFIIGAMAIFAGGQVVLLGKVMDYYVIDWLVIYNFSMGLLTVFVTAILIWKNSRYALAAAIATLAVHATVMMILLTAYQGVVAPDSLVAMTVRIVFWLIILTLMFIQRSKTKGFSA
;
A
#
# COMPACT_ATOMS: atom_id res chain seq x y z
N MET A 1 8.17 -21.91 -5.00
CA MET A 1 7.14 -21.01 -4.41
C MET A 1 6.61 -20.09 -5.51
N ARG A 2 5.29 -19.92 -5.66
CA ARG A 2 4.72 -18.99 -6.67
C ARG A 2 5.01 -17.54 -6.24
N LEU A 3 5.54 -16.69 -7.13
CA LEU A 3 5.88 -15.28 -6.83
C LEU A 3 4.68 -14.47 -6.27
N THR A 4 3.45 -14.88 -6.57
CA THR A 4 2.19 -14.32 -6.09
C THR A 4 2.00 -14.55 -4.61
N LYS A 5 2.51 -15.67 -4.06
CA LYS A 5 2.52 -15.86 -2.61
C LYS A 5 3.48 -14.90 -1.93
N VAL A 6 4.64 -14.63 -2.55
CA VAL A 6 5.59 -13.62 -2.03
C VAL A 6 4.95 -12.23 -2.08
N ALA A 7 4.35 -11.87 -3.22
CA ALA A 7 3.63 -10.61 -3.40
C ALA A 7 2.47 -10.44 -2.38
N ALA A 8 1.72 -11.50 -2.08
CA ALA A 8 0.65 -11.49 -1.10
C ALA A 8 1.17 -11.29 0.33
N VAL A 9 2.29 -11.95 0.69
CA VAL A 9 2.93 -11.76 2.01
C VAL A 9 3.44 -10.33 2.15
N LEU A 10 4.09 -9.79 1.11
CA LEU A 10 4.54 -8.39 1.10
C LEU A 10 3.36 -7.41 1.24
N ALA A 11 2.27 -7.64 0.50
CA ALA A 11 1.05 -6.84 0.61
C ALA A 11 0.47 -6.90 2.03
N PHE A 12 0.42 -8.08 2.64
CA PHE A 12 -0.06 -8.26 4.00
C PHE A 12 0.81 -7.50 5.01
N ILE A 13 2.14 -7.62 4.93
CA ILE A 13 3.07 -6.95 5.84
C ILE A 13 2.92 -5.43 5.76
N ILE A 14 2.92 -4.87 4.54
CA ILE A 14 2.79 -3.43 4.32
C ILE A 14 1.41 -2.92 4.76
N GLY A 15 0.35 -3.67 4.48
CA GLY A 15 -0.99 -3.34 4.95
C GLY A 15 -1.08 -3.38 6.49
N ALA A 16 -0.52 -4.40 7.14
CA ALA A 16 -0.51 -4.51 8.59
C ALA A 16 0.29 -3.37 9.24
N MET A 17 1.45 -3.03 8.69
CA MET A 17 2.24 -1.88 9.15
C MET A 17 1.45 -0.57 9.05
N ALA A 18 0.68 -0.38 7.98
CA ALA A 18 -0.19 0.78 7.81
C ALA A 18 -1.31 0.85 8.86
N ILE A 19 -1.92 -0.29 9.19
CA ILE A 19 -2.92 -0.40 10.26
C ILE A 19 -2.30 -0.06 11.61
N PHE A 20 -1.11 -0.59 11.93
CA PHE A 20 -0.43 -0.30 13.19
C PHE A 20 -0.03 1.17 13.29
N ALA A 21 0.60 1.74 12.25
CA ALA A 21 1.00 3.15 12.26
C ALA A 21 -0.21 4.10 12.35
N GLY A 22 -1.25 3.85 11.55
CA GLY A 22 -2.49 4.65 11.60
C GLY A 22 -3.26 4.44 12.90
N GLY A 23 -3.32 3.21 13.39
CA GLY A 23 -4.00 2.86 14.64
C GLY A 23 -3.28 3.41 15.88
N GLN A 24 -1.95 3.49 15.89
CA GLN A 24 -1.25 4.14 17.00
C GLN A 24 -1.57 5.63 17.11
N VAL A 25 -1.78 6.31 15.98
CA VAL A 25 -2.15 7.73 15.98
C VAL A 25 -3.65 7.91 16.29
N VAL A 26 -4.53 7.10 15.69
CA VAL A 26 -6.01 7.21 15.85
C VAL A 26 -6.53 6.62 17.16
N LEU A 27 -6.01 5.45 17.58
CA LEU A 27 -6.56 4.67 18.70
C LEU A 27 -5.79 4.86 20.01
N LEU A 28 -4.49 5.16 19.97
CA LEU A 28 -3.70 5.39 21.19
C LEU A 28 -3.57 6.87 21.55
N GLY A 29 -4.14 7.78 20.74
CA GLY A 29 -4.14 9.22 21.01
C GLY A 29 -2.74 9.81 21.18
N LYS A 30 -1.72 9.19 20.57
CA LYS A 30 -0.34 9.64 20.69
C LYS A 30 -0.24 10.99 19.99
N VAL A 31 -0.10 12.06 20.79
CA VAL A 31 0.21 13.39 20.29
C VAL A 31 1.60 13.29 19.66
N MET A 32 1.64 13.37 18.34
CA MET A 32 2.91 13.51 17.63
C MET A 32 3.39 14.94 17.83
N ASP A 33 4.69 15.14 18.07
CA ASP A 33 5.31 16.47 18.22
C ASP A 33 5.33 17.27 16.89
N TYR A 34 4.56 16.83 15.89
CA TYR A 34 4.51 17.37 14.55
C TYR A 34 3.07 17.43 14.03
N TYR A 35 2.83 18.35 13.08
CA TYR A 35 1.52 18.55 12.47
C TYR A 35 1.10 17.29 11.68
N VAL A 36 0.21 16.51 12.27
CA VAL A 36 -0.40 15.35 11.62
C VAL A 36 -1.70 15.81 10.98
N ILE A 37 -1.82 15.57 9.68
CA ILE A 37 -3.05 15.84 8.95
C ILE A 37 -4.05 14.72 9.31
N ASP A 38 -5.10 15.05 10.07
CA ASP A 38 -6.07 14.06 10.58
C ASP A 38 -6.65 13.15 9.49
N TRP A 39 -7.00 13.72 8.33
CA TRP A 39 -7.56 12.95 7.22
C TRP A 39 -6.55 11.95 6.63
N LEU A 40 -5.25 12.27 6.64
CA LEU A 40 -4.20 11.42 6.11
C LEU A 40 -4.03 10.16 6.95
N VAL A 41 -4.20 10.27 8.27
CA VAL A 41 -4.13 9.14 9.19
C VAL A 41 -5.30 8.19 8.97
N ILE A 42 -6.52 8.72 8.88
CA ILE A 42 -7.74 7.95 8.60
C ILE A 42 -7.62 7.23 7.25
N TYR A 43 -7.12 7.93 6.23
CA TYR A 43 -6.84 7.35 4.92
C TYR A 43 -5.84 6.18 5.02
N ASN A 44 -4.70 6.40 5.69
CA ASN A 44 -3.63 5.42 5.79
C ASN A 44 -4.07 4.13 6.51
N PHE A 45 -4.87 4.28 7.57
CA PHE A 45 -5.46 3.17 8.32
C PHE A 45 -6.47 2.39 7.47
N SER A 46 -7.41 3.09 6.84
CA SER A 46 -8.46 2.48 6.00
C SER A 46 -7.86 1.71 4.82
N MET A 47 -6.86 2.30 4.15
CA MET A 47 -6.13 1.63 3.07
C MET A 47 -5.31 0.45 3.56
N GLY A 48 -4.79 0.50 4.79
CA GLY A 48 -4.15 -0.64 5.45
C GLY A 48 -5.10 -1.82 5.59
N LEU A 49 -6.32 -1.58 6.12
CA LEU A 49 -7.39 -2.59 6.21
C LEU A 49 -7.75 -3.16 4.84
N LEU A 50 -8.02 -2.31 3.85
CA LEU A 50 -8.33 -2.76 2.49
C LEU A 50 -7.19 -3.62 1.91
N THR A 51 -5.94 -3.24 2.13
CA THR A 51 -4.79 -4.00 1.65
C THR A 51 -4.71 -5.39 2.29
N VAL A 52 -4.86 -5.48 3.61
CA VAL A 52 -4.78 -6.76 4.35
C VAL A 52 -5.95 -7.68 4.03
N PHE A 53 -7.17 -7.16 4.10
CA PHE A 53 -8.38 -7.99 4.03
C PHE A 53 -8.90 -8.20 2.60
N VAL A 54 -8.52 -7.35 1.65
CA VAL A 54 -8.97 -7.47 0.26
C VAL A 54 -7.79 -7.80 -0.64
N THR A 55 -6.84 -6.88 -0.78
CA THR A 55 -5.82 -7.00 -1.83
C THR A 55 -4.87 -8.18 -1.60
N ALA A 56 -4.39 -8.39 -0.38
CA ALA A 56 -3.52 -9.53 -0.05
C ALA A 56 -4.23 -10.87 -0.27
N ILE A 57 -5.51 -10.99 0.09
CA ILE A 57 -6.30 -12.21 -0.13
C ILE A 57 -6.51 -12.46 -1.64
N LEU A 58 -6.82 -11.41 -2.41
CA LEU A 58 -6.97 -11.52 -3.87
C LEU A 58 -5.67 -11.98 -4.55
N ILE A 59 -4.52 -11.43 -4.13
CA ILE A 59 -3.20 -11.84 -4.64
C ILE A 59 -2.89 -13.28 -4.22
N TRP A 60 -3.19 -13.67 -2.97
CA TRP A 60 -2.95 -15.03 -2.48
C TRP A 60 -3.75 -16.09 -3.26
N LYS A 61 -5.02 -15.78 -3.58
CA LYS A 61 -5.89 -16.64 -4.41
C LYS A 61 -5.54 -16.57 -5.91
N ASN A 62 -4.58 -15.75 -6.31
CA ASN A 62 -4.21 -15.52 -7.71
C ASN A 62 -5.44 -15.17 -8.60
N SER A 63 -6.33 -14.34 -8.06
CA SER A 63 -7.57 -13.95 -8.75
C SER A 63 -7.28 -13.03 -9.95
N ARG A 64 -8.16 -13.06 -10.97
CA ARG A 64 -8.13 -12.12 -12.11
C ARG A 64 -8.18 -10.65 -11.67
N TYR A 65 -8.78 -10.36 -10.51
CA TYR A 65 -8.91 -9.02 -9.96
C TYR A 65 -7.69 -8.56 -9.15
N ALA A 66 -6.74 -9.45 -8.86
CA ALA A 66 -5.57 -9.12 -8.04
C ALA A 66 -4.73 -8.00 -8.67
N LEU A 67 -4.49 -8.07 -9.99
CA LEU A 67 -3.70 -7.06 -10.70
C LEU A 67 -4.41 -5.70 -10.70
N ALA A 68 -5.72 -5.68 -10.94
CA ALA A 68 -6.52 -4.46 -10.92
C ALA A 68 -6.52 -3.83 -9.52
N ALA A 69 -6.67 -4.63 -8.47
CA ALA A 69 -6.60 -4.15 -7.08
C ALA A 69 -5.23 -3.58 -6.72
N ALA A 70 -4.14 -4.22 -7.17
CA ALA A 70 -2.78 -3.73 -6.95
C ALA A 70 -2.51 -2.41 -7.69
N ILE A 71 -2.93 -2.29 -8.95
CA ILE A 71 -2.84 -1.05 -9.74
C ILE A 71 -3.66 0.07 -9.08
N ALA A 72 -4.90 -0.22 -8.70
CA ALA A 72 -5.76 0.75 -8.02
C ALA A 72 -5.12 1.23 -6.72
N THR A 73 -4.57 0.32 -5.91
CA THR A 73 -3.93 0.69 -4.64
C THR A 73 -2.70 1.59 -4.86
N LEU A 74 -1.84 1.24 -5.83
CA LEU A 74 -0.69 2.08 -6.21
C LEU A 74 -1.14 3.46 -6.69
N ALA A 75 -2.17 3.52 -7.54
CA ALA A 75 -2.69 4.78 -8.09
C ALA A 75 -3.20 5.70 -6.97
N VAL A 76 -3.98 5.18 -6.03
CA VAL A 76 -4.49 5.98 -4.90
C VAL A 76 -3.32 6.49 -4.05
N HIS A 77 -2.30 5.68 -3.77
CA HIS A 77 -1.09 6.15 -3.06
C HIS A 77 -0.32 7.23 -3.82
N ALA A 78 -0.18 7.10 -5.14
CA ALA A 78 0.46 8.11 -5.97
C ALA A 78 -0.35 9.42 -5.99
N THR A 79 -1.67 9.35 -6.07
CA THR A 79 -2.55 10.53 -5.99
C THR A 79 -2.39 11.23 -4.64
N VAL A 80 -2.41 10.49 -3.53
CA VAL A 80 -2.20 11.09 -2.20
C VAL A 80 -0.82 11.72 -2.11
N MET A 81 0.23 11.06 -2.61
CA MET A 81 1.57 11.65 -2.66
C MET A 81 1.58 12.98 -3.45
N MET A 82 0.91 13.05 -4.60
CA MET A 82 0.80 14.31 -5.35
C MET A 82 0.05 15.40 -4.58
N ILE A 83 -1.03 15.06 -3.85
CA ILE A 83 -1.74 16.02 -3.01
C ILE A 83 -0.83 16.56 -1.91
N LEU A 84 -0.08 15.69 -1.22
CA LEU A 84 0.85 16.11 -0.17
C LEU A 84 1.95 17.02 -0.73
N LEU A 85 2.49 16.69 -1.91
CA LEU A 85 3.51 17.46 -2.60
C LEU A 85 3.00 18.74 -3.27
N THR A 86 1.71 19.02 -3.36
CA THR A 86 1.19 20.23 -4.04
C THR A 86 0.42 21.14 -3.10
N ALA A 87 -0.45 20.57 -2.27
CA ALA A 87 -1.31 21.31 -1.36
C ALA A 87 -0.69 21.52 0.03
N TYR A 88 0.34 20.75 0.41
CA TYR A 88 0.86 20.72 1.78
C TYR A 88 2.40 20.74 1.90
N GLN A 89 3.11 21.27 0.88
CA GLN A 89 4.59 21.28 0.84
C GLN A 89 5.29 21.87 2.07
N GLY A 90 4.62 22.73 2.85
CA GLY A 90 5.17 23.34 4.07
C GLY A 90 4.54 22.87 5.39
N VAL A 91 3.57 21.95 5.36
CA VAL A 91 2.76 21.57 6.53
C VAL A 91 2.85 20.07 6.81
N VAL A 92 3.20 19.26 5.81
CA VAL A 92 3.32 17.81 5.97
C VAL A 92 4.59 17.44 6.72
N ALA A 93 4.42 16.62 7.77
CA ALA A 93 5.53 16.01 8.47
C ALA A 93 6.39 15.17 7.49
N PRO A 94 7.73 15.34 7.48
CA PRO A 94 8.64 14.54 6.64
C PRO A 94 8.42 13.03 6.77
N ASP A 95 8.10 12.57 7.98
CA ASP A 95 7.78 11.17 8.27
C ASP A 95 6.62 10.63 7.42
N SER A 96 5.61 11.45 7.12
CA SER A 96 4.47 11.06 6.29
C SER A 96 4.86 10.89 4.82
N LEU A 97 5.76 11.73 4.30
CA LEU A 97 6.29 11.60 2.94
C LEU A 97 7.16 10.35 2.80
N VAL A 98 8.00 10.06 3.81
CA VAL A 98 8.81 8.84 3.85
C VAL A 98 7.90 7.62 3.87
N ALA A 99 6.90 7.59 4.76
CA ALA A 99 5.95 6.49 4.85
C ALA A 99 5.19 6.26 3.53
N MET A 100 4.76 7.32 2.85
CA MET A 100 4.07 7.21 1.57
C MET A 100 5.01 6.72 0.45
N THR A 101 6.25 7.18 0.43
CA THR A 101 7.28 6.76 -0.54
C THR A 101 7.59 5.28 -0.40
N VAL A 102 7.81 4.80 0.84
CA VAL A 102 8.01 3.37 1.13
C VAL A 102 6.83 2.57 0.57
N ARG A 103 5.60 3.02 0.82
CA ARG A 103 4.40 2.33 0.35
C ARG A 103 4.35 2.22 -1.18
N ILE A 104 4.66 3.30 -1.90
CA ILE A 104 4.74 3.31 -3.38
C ILE A 104 5.81 2.32 -3.87
N VAL A 105 7.01 2.34 -3.29
CA VAL A 105 8.10 1.44 -3.68
C VAL A 105 7.70 -0.03 -3.50
N PHE A 106 7.13 -0.39 -2.36
CA PHE A 106 6.68 -1.76 -2.11
C PHE A 106 5.56 -2.18 -3.08
N TRP A 107 4.62 -1.29 -3.39
CA TRP A 107 3.58 -1.58 -4.39
C TRP A 107 4.15 -1.77 -5.79
N LEU A 108 5.16 -1.00 -6.19
CA LEU A 108 5.87 -1.21 -7.46
C LEU A 108 6.56 -2.58 -7.51
N ILE A 109 7.18 -3.01 -6.41
CA ILE A 109 7.78 -4.34 -6.29
C ILE A 109 6.71 -5.43 -6.40
N ILE A 110 5.61 -5.34 -5.64
CA ILE A 110 4.48 -6.28 -5.68
C ILE A 110 3.93 -6.39 -7.11
N LEU A 111 3.69 -5.25 -7.76
CA LEU A 111 3.19 -5.19 -9.13
C LEU A 111 4.15 -5.86 -10.12
N THR A 112 5.44 -5.57 -10.01
CA THR A 112 6.49 -6.17 -10.85
C THR A 112 6.54 -7.69 -10.69
N LEU A 113 6.49 -8.19 -9.45
CA LEU A 113 6.44 -9.62 -9.15
C LEU A 113 5.22 -10.29 -9.78
N MET A 114 4.06 -9.63 -9.74
CA MET A 114 2.83 -10.12 -10.36
C MET A 114 2.92 -10.17 -11.89
N PHE A 115 3.51 -9.14 -12.53
CA PHE A 115 3.73 -9.12 -13.98
C PHE A 115 4.68 -10.22 -14.44
N ILE A 116 5.82 -10.39 -13.76
CA ILE A 116 6.79 -11.45 -14.08
C ILE A 116 6.13 -12.83 -13.98
N GLN A 117 5.32 -13.06 -12.95
CA GLN A 117 4.61 -14.33 -12.82
C GLN A 117 3.61 -14.57 -13.95
N ARG A 118 2.81 -13.55 -14.30
CA ARG A 118 1.82 -13.66 -15.37
C ARG A 118 2.47 -14.01 -16.71
N SER A 119 3.62 -13.40 -17.02
CA SER A 119 4.40 -13.72 -18.22
C SER A 119 4.91 -15.16 -18.20
N LYS A 120 5.41 -15.65 -17.06
CA LYS A 120 5.83 -17.06 -16.91
C LYS A 120 4.68 -18.06 -17.02
N THR A 121 3.45 -17.66 -16.63
CA THR A 121 2.28 -18.56 -16.75
C THR A 121 1.77 -18.65 -18.18
N LYS A 122 1.89 -17.57 -18.98
CA LYS A 122 1.53 -17.59 -20.40
C LYS A 122 2.55 -18.31 -21.28
N GLY A 123 3.84 -18.24 -20.94
CA GLY A 123 4.91 -18.88 -21.72
C GLY A 123 5.04 -20.40 -21.55
N PHE A 124 4.32 -21.01 -20.61
CA PHE A 124 4.31 -22.47 -20.39
C PHE A 124 3.04 -23.14 -20.97
N SER A 125 2.12 -22.35 -21.53
CA SER A 125 0.86 -22.78 -22.13
C SER A 125 0.82 -22.58 -23.65
N ALA A 126 1.98 -22.37 -24.27
CA ALA A 126 2.18 -22.26 -25.71
C ALA A 126 3.20 -23.32 -26.13
#